data_AF-A0A2V8P5R5-F1
#
_entry.id   AF-A0A2V8P5R5-F1
#
_cell.length_a   1.000
_cell.length_b   1.000
_cell.length_c   1.000
_cell.angle_alpha   90.00
_cell.angle_beta   90.00
_cell.angle_gamma   90.00
#
_symmetry.space_group_name_H-M   'P 1'
#
loop_
_entity.id
_entity.type
_entity.pdbx_description
1 polymer ?
#
loop_
_entity_poly.entity_id
_entity_poly.type
_entity_poly.pdbx_seq_one_letter_code
_entity_poly.pdbx_strand_id
1 'polypeptide(L)'
;MDKPFTTDGCSGFMSFFWRTVLRKPPPWEGCCIEHDRAYWRGGPKGLRLKADTKVMRCVAAGGHPYWAIIMFVAVRIGGPWWLPFPSLRLINGSWHLSFFETRWGYGWRYPRYKE
;
A
#
# COMPACT_ATOMS: atom_id res chain seq x y z
N MET A 1 -5.69 -13.34 -10.92
CA MET A 1 -5.44 -11.90 -11.11
C MET A 1 -5.04 -11.68 -12.55
N ASP A 2 -5.27 -10.50 -13.12
CA ASP A 2 -4.95 -10.24 -14.53
C ASP A 2 -3.61 -9.52 -14.71
N LYS A 3 -3.15 -8.83 -13.66
CA LYS A 3 -1.89 -8.08 -13.67
C LYS A 3 -0.88 -8.76 -12.73
N PRO A 4 0.43 -8.71 -13.06
CA PRO A 4 1.47 -9.18 -12.15
C PRO A 4 1.45 -8.39 -10.83
N PHE A 5 1.97 -9.00 -9.76
CA PHE A 5 2.14 -8.31 -8.49
C PHE A 5 3.20 -7.22 -8.63
N THR A 6 2.87 -6.02 -8.18
CA THR A 6 3.80 -4.88 -8.09
C THR A 6 3.68 -4.27 -6.69
N THR A 7 4.79 -3.73 -6.18
CA THR A 7 4.86 -3.07 -4.87
C THR A 7 5.73 -1.83 -5.00
N ASP A 8 5.40 -0.78 -4.25
CA ASP A 8 6.24 0.41 -4.08
C ASP A 8 6.96 0.43 -2.72
N GLY A 9 6.93 -0.70 -2.00
CA GLY A 9 7.42 -0.81 -0.63
C GLY A 9 6.44 -0.20 0.35
N CYS A 10 6.91 0.74 1.17
CA CYS A 10 6.03 1.57 1.99
C CYS A 10 5.63 2.81 1.20
N SER A 11 4.35 2.87 0.81
CA SER A 11 3.77 3.91 -0.03
C SER A 11 3.91 5.32 0.57
N GLY A 12 3.61 6.34 -0.24
CA GLY A 12 3.65 7.75 0.19
C GLY A 12 5.06 8.31 0.29
N PHE A 13 5.94 7.94 -0.66
CA PHE A 13 7.34 8.36 -0.71
C PHE A 13 8.21 7.83 0.44
N MET A 14 7.67 7.00 1.34
CA MET A 14 8.37 6.55 2.54
C MET A 14 9.59 5.67 2.20
N SER A 15 9.41 4.62 1.39
CA SER A 15 10.53 3.78 0.96
C SER A 15 11.58 4.56 0.17
N PHE A 16 11.16 5.49 -0.69
CA PHE A 16 12.08 6.35 -1.42
C PHE A 16 12.86 7.27 -0.47
N PHE A 17 12.18 7.97 0.45
CA PHE A 17 12.82 8.87 1.40
C PHE A 17 13.82 8.13 2.28
N TRP A 18 13.46 6.95 2.79
CA TRP A 18 14.37 6.12 3.59
C TRP A 18 15.62 5.73 2.81
N ARG A 19 15.46 5.24 1.58
CA ARG A 19 16.58 4.81 0.74
C ARG A 19 17.45 5.98 0.27
N THR A 20 16.85 7.13 -0.02
CA THR A 20 17.56 8.30 -0.58
C THR A 20 18.19 9.17 0.51
N VAL A 21 17.44 9.50 1.56
CA VAL A 21 17.89 10.41 2.63
C VAL A 21 18.59 9.65 3.75
N LEU A 22 17.99 8.57 4.22
CA LEU A 22 18.54 7.78 5.33
C LEU A 22 19.51 6.68 4.88
N ARG A 23 19.68 6.49 3.55
CA ARG A 23 20.52 5.46 2.92
C ARG A 23 20.29 4.04 3.47
N LYS A 24 19.08 3.75 3.94
CA LYS A 24 18.69 2.45 4.52
C LYS A 24 17.22 2.16 4.22
N PRO A 25 16.81 0.89 4.05
CA PRO A 25 15.40 0.55 3.88
C PRO A 25 14.60 0.87 5.16
N PRO A 26 13.29 1.12 5.05
CA PRO A 26 12.45 1.27 6.23
C PRO A 26 12.42 -0.06 7.00
N PRO A 27 12.55 -0.04 8.33
CA PRO A 27 12.67 -1.27 9.12
C PRO A 27 11.40 -2.14 9.09
N TRP A 28 10.27 -1.59 8.65
CA TRP A 28 8.99 -2.27 8.48
C TRP A 28 8.62 -2.52 7.00
N GLU A 29 9.56 -2.47 6.06
CA GLU A 29 9.29 -2.65 4.62
C GLU A 29 8.58 -3.98 4.32
N GLY A 30 8.94 -5.05 5.05
CA GLY A 30 8.27 -6.35 4.92
C GLY A 30 6.78 -6.31 5.25
N CYS A 31 6.37 -5.51 6.25
CA CYS A 31 4.97 -5.33 6.61
C CYS A 31 4.20 -4.61 5.49
N CYS A 32 4.83 -3.63 4.84
CA CYS A 32 4.25 -2.90 3.71
C CYS A 32 4.08 -3.79 2.49
N ILE A 33 5.08 -4.60 2.13
CA ILE A 33 4.98 -5.53 0.99
C ILE A 33 3.85 -6.56 1.22
N GLU A 34 3.65 -7.00 2.46
CA GLU A 34 2.52 -7.89 2.77
C GLU A 34 1.17 -7.18 2.65
N HIS A 35 1.08 -5.92 3.07
CA HIS A 35 -0.11 -5.08 2.88
C HIS A 35 -0.42 -4.88 1.39
N ASP A 36 0.59 -4.57 0.58
CA ASP A 36 0.48 -4.45 -0.88
C ASP A 36 -0.03 -5.74 -1.52
N ARG A 37 0.41 -6.92 -1.06
CA ARG A 37 -0.12 -8.20 -1.55
C ARG A 37 -1.62 -8.36 -1.29
N ALA A 38 -2.10 -7.91 -0.13
CA ALA A 38 -3.53 -7.92 0.18
C ALA A 38 -4.29 -6.90 -0.69
N TYR A 39 -3.73 -5.71 -0.86
CA TYR A 39 -4.29 -4.66 -1.72
C TYR A 39 -4.32 -5.07 -3.19
N TRP A 40 -3.31 -5.76 -3.70
CA TRP A 40 -3.27 -6.31 -5.05
C TRP A 40 -4.37 -7.35 -5.27
N ARG A 41 -4.58 -8.25 -4.30
CA ARG A 41 -5.67 -9.25 -4.33
C ARG A 41 -7.04 -8.59 -4.34
N GLY A 42 -7.24 -7.58 -3.50
CA GLY A 42 -8.55 -7.02 -3.22
C GLY A 42 -9.48 -8.03 -2.52
N GLY A 43 -10.79 -7.80 -2.60
CA GLY A 43 -11.83 -8.64 -2.00
C GLY A 43 -12.82 -7.82 -1.16
N PRO A 44 -13.62 -8.46 -0.29
CA PRO A 44 -14.66 -7.75 0.45
C PRO A 44 -14.15 -6.61 1.32
N LYS A 45 -14.99 -5.60 1.57
CA LYS A 45 -14.63 -4.43 2.41
C LYS A 45 -14.03 -4.81 3.78
N GLY A 46 -14.48 -5.93 4.38
CA GLY A 46 -13.94 -6.45 5.63
C GLY A 46 -12.48 -6.92 5.52
N LEU A 47 -12.06 -7.43 4.36
CA LEU A 47 -10.66 -7.80 4.12
C LEU A 47 -9.75 -6.58 4.03
N ARG A 48 -10.25 -5.44 3.55
CA ARG A 48 -9.48 -4.18 3.55
C ARG A 48 -9.15 -3.75 4.97
N LEU A 49 -10.15 -3.71 5.85
CA LEU A 49 -9.93 -3.37 7.27
C LEU A 49 -8.97 -4.36 7.93
N LYS A 50 -9.09 -5.66 7.63
CA LYS A 50 -8.17 -6.69 8.14
C LYS A 50 -6.73 -6.46 7.65
N ALA A 51 -6.53 -6.10 6.38
CA ALA A 51 -5.23 -5.76 5.83
C ALA A 51 -4.64 -4.52 6.51
N ASP A 52 -5.43 -3.44 6.64
CA ASP A 52 -5.03 -2.19 7.31
C ASP A 52 -4.63 -2.43 8.77
N THR A 53 -5.41 -3.23 9.50
CA THR A 53 -5.12 -3.58 10.89
C THR A 53 -3.87 -4.46 10.99
N LYS A 54 -3.64 -5.34 10.02
CA LYS A 54 -2.48 -6.24 9.99
C LYS A 54 -1.18 -5.45 9.84
N VAL A 55 -1.13 -4.47 8.92
CA VAL A 55 0.08 -3.65 8.75
C VAL A 55 0.37 -2.84 10.02
N MET A 56 -0.66 -2.27 10.66
CA MET A 56 -0.51 -1.57 11.94
C MET A 56 0.13 -2.48 13.01
N ARG A 57 -0.41 -3.69 13.20
CA ARG A 57 0.13 -4.64 14.20
C ARG A 57 1.55 -5.09 13.88
N CYS A 58 1.86 -5.33 12.60
CA CYS A 58 3.20 -5.73 12.16
C CYS A 58 4.24 -4.63 12.44
N VAL A 59 3.93 -3.38 12.10
CA VAL A 59 4.82 -2.23 12.34
C VAL A 59 4.99 -1.97 13.85
N ALA A 60 3.91 -2.10 14.63
CA ALA A 60 3.96 -1.93 16.08
C ALA A 60 4.81 -3.03 16.75
N ALA A 61 4.66 -4.29 16.33
CA ALA A 61 5.49 -5.41 16.80
C ALA A 61 6.97 -5.26 16.43
N GLY A 62 7.27 -4.56 15.33
CA GLY A 62 8.63 -4.16 14.96
C GLY A 62 9.23 -3.02 15.80
N GLY A 63 8.55 -2.57 16.87
CA GLY A 63 9.05 -1.52 17.75
C GLY A 63 8.73 -0.10 17.29
N HIS A 64 7.84 0.07 16.31
CA HIS A 64 7.50 1.38 15.73
C HIS A 64 6.00 1.73 15.90
N PRO A 65 5.47 1.83 17.13
CA PRO A 65 4.03 2.03 17.38
C PRO A 65 3.49 3.35 16.84
N TYR A 66 4.28 4.43 16.84
CA TYR A 66 3.86 5.72 16.27
C TYR A 66 3.68 5.62 14.75
N TRP A 67 4.62 5.00 14.05
CA TRP A 67 4.52 4.76 12.61
C TRP A 67 3.35 3.85 12.27
N ALA A 68 3.07 2.84 13.11
CA ALA A 68 1.92 1.97 12.91
C ALA A 68 0.59 2.73 12.85
N ILE A 69 0.37 3.69 13.76
CA ILE A 69 -0.85 4.51 13.79
C ILE A 69 -0.90 5.45 12.59
N ILE A 70 0.20 6.16 12.29
CA ILE A 70 0.28 7.08 11.15
C ILE A 70 -0.03 6.34 9.85
N MET A 71 0.58 5.16 9.65
CA MET A 71 0.36 4.33 8.47
C MET A 71 -1.09 3.85 8.38
N PHE A 72 -1.66 3.38 9.50
CA PHE A 72 -3.06 2.96 9.55
C PHE A 72 -4.00 4.10 9.12
N VAL A 73 -3.84 5.29 9.71
CA VAL A 73 -4.67 6.46 9.37
C VAL A 73 -4.48 6.84 7.89
N ALA A 74 -3.24 6.85 7.40
CA ALA A 74 -2.93 7.17 6.01
C ALA A 74 -3.59 6.19 5.02
N VAL A 75 -3.56 4.87 5.25
CA VAL A 75 -4.20 3.88 4.35
C VAL A 75 -5.73 3.92 4.43
N ARG A 76 -6.30 4.35 5.56
CA ARG A 76 -7.75 4.53 5.72
C ARG A 76 -8.25 5.76 4.97
N ILE A 77 -7.52 6.88 5.03
CA ILE A 77 -7.86 8.15 4.36
C ILE A 77 -7.51 8.11 2.86
N GLY A 78 -6.36 7.53 2.50
CA GLY A 78 -5.86 7.47 1.12
C GLY A 78 -6.38 6.30 0.28
N GLY A 79 -7.22 5.43 0.85
CA GLY A 79 -7.78 4.24 0.20
C GLY A 79 -9.27 4.22 -0.19
N PRO A 80 -10.07 5.32 -0.22
CA PRO A 80 -11.43 5.24 -0.73
C PRO A 80 -11.46 4.82 -2.21
N TRP A 81 -12.21 3.76 -2.52
CA TRP A 81 -12.36 3.19 -3.87
C TRP A 81 -12.90 4.21 -4.91
N TRP A 82 -13.57 5.26 -4.46
CA TRP A 82 -14.21 6.29 -5.29
C TRP A 82 -13.35 7.54 -5.51
N LEU A 83 -12.19 7.66 -4.86
CA LEU A 83 -11.29 8.80 -5.06
C LEU A 83 -10.13 8.36 -5.97
N PRO A 84 -10.17 8.71 -7.27
CA PRO A 84 -9.02 8.59 -8.17
C PRO A 84 -7.96 9.61 -7.76
N PHE A 85 -7.35 9.43 -6.59
CA PHE A 85 -6.14 10.19 -6.28
C PHE A 85 -5.07 9.76 -7.27
N PRO A 86 -4.32 10.72 -7.86
CA PRO A 86 -3.16 10.40 -8.68
C PRO A 86 -2.25 9.47 -7.88
N SER A 87 -2.12 8.23 -8.35
CA SER A 87 -1.26 7.23 -7.74
C SER A 87 0.10 7.35 -8.41
N LEU A 88 1.04 7.98 -7.73
CA LEU A 88 2.44 8.02 -8.12
C LEU A 88 3.20 6.95 -7.32
N ARG A 89 3.63 5.87 -7.99
CA ARG A 89 4.35 4.74 -7.39
C ARG A 89 5.71 4.56 -8.03
N LEU A 90 6.71 4.21 -7.24
CA LEU A 90 8.02 3.81 -7.75
C LEU A 90 8.06 2.28 -7.85
N ILE A 91 7.92 1.74 -9.06
CA ILE A 91 7.89 0.30 -9.33
C ILE A 91 9.14 -0.05 -10.12
N ASN A 92 9.96 -0.99 -9.62
CA ASN A 92 11.20 -1.43 -10.28
C ASN A 92 12.14 -0.28 -10.72
N GLY A 93 12.19 0.82 -9.97
CA GLY A 93 13.04 1.98 -10.27
C GLY A 93 12.44 2.98 -11.26
N SER A 94 11.22 2.77 -11.75
CA SER A 94 10.51 3.72 -12.62
C SER A 94 9.30 4.32 -11.91
N TRP A 95 9.08 5.62 -12.12
CA TRP A 95 7.91 6.31 -11.60
C TRP A 95 6.69 6.04 -12.49
N HIS A 96 5.63 5.51 -11.88
CA HIS A 96 4.35 5.24 -12.54
C HIS A 96 3.28 6.16 -11.95
N LEU A 97 2.78 7.07 -12.78
CA LEU A 97 1.64 7.93 -12.46
C LEU A 97 0.37 7.31 -13.05
N SER A 98 -0.66 7.10 -12.23
CA SER A 98 -1.94 6.56 -12.67
C SER A 98 -3.10 7.33 -12.05
N PHE A 99 -4.07 7.72 -12.88
CA PHE A 99 -5.28 8.43 -12.45
C PHE A 99 -6.51 7.52 -12.37
N PHE A 100 -6.42 6.29 -12.86
CA PHE A 100 -7.56 5.36 -12.99
C PHE A 100 -7.34 4.04 -12.25
N GLU A 101 -6.42 4.02 -11.28
CA GLU A 101 -6.07 2.81 -10.54
C GLU A 101 -6.66 2.83 -9.14
N THR A 102 -7.50 1.83 -8.85
CA THR A 102 -8.06 1.61 -7.51
C THR A 102 -6.98 1.00 -6.62
N ARG A 103 -6.63 1.63 -5.50
CA ARG A 103 -5.61 1.06 -4.58
C ARG A 103 -5.99 -0.32 -4.04
N TRP A 104 -7.28 -0.57 -3.83
CA TRP A 104 -7.78 -1.89 -3.45
C TRP A 104 -8.19 -2.69 -4.70
N GLY A 105 -7.65 -3.89 -4.85
CA GLY A 105 -7.87 -4.76 -6.00
C GLY A 105 -7.13 -4.37 -7.28
N TYR A 106 -6.03 -3.61 -7.22
CA TYR A 106 -5.33 -3.15 -8.43
C TYR A 106 -4.75 -4.28 -9.30
N GLY A 107 -4.66 -5.52 -8.78
CA GLY A 107 -4.29 -6.70 -9.54
C GLY A 107 -5.32 -7.14 -10.60
N TRP A 108 -6.49 -6.51 -10.63
CA TRP A 108 -7.53 -6.76 -11.62
C TRP A 108 -7.62 -5.60 -12.64
N ARG A 109 -8.03 -5.89 -13.87
CA ARG A 109 -8.40 -4.83 -14.84
C ARG A 109 -9.73 -4.19 -14.40
N TYR A 110 -9.78 -2.86 -14.39
CA TYR A 110 -11.01 -2.10 -14.17
C TYR A 110 -11.93 -2.21 -15.41
N PRO A 111 -13.28 -2.26 -15.28
CA PRO A 111 -14.11 -2.17 -14.08
C PRO A 111 -14.51 -3.57 -13.58
N ARG A 112 -13.72 -4.19 -12.69
CA ARG A 112 -14.13 -5.42 -12.02
C ARG A 112 -14.52 -5.09 -10.58
N TYR A 113 -15.81 -4.86 -10.36
CA TYR A 113 -16.38 -4.71 -9.02
C TYR A 113 -16.23 -6.04 -8.28
N LYS A 114 -15.51 -6.04 -7.18
CA LYS A 114 -15.51 -7.14 -6.21
C LYS A 114 -16.03 -6.57 -4.90
N GLU A 115 -17.27 -6.92 -4.59
CA GLU A 115 -17.94 -6.61 -3.32
C GLU A 115 -17.25 -7.27 -2.13
#